data_AF-A0A5C8S0U5-F1
#
_entry.id   AF-A0A5C8S0U5-F1
#
_cell.length_a   1.000
_cell.length_b   1.000
_cell.length_c   1.000
_cell.angle_alpha   90.00
_cell.angle_beta   90.00
_cell.angle_gamma   90.00
#
_symmetry.space_group_name_H-M   'P 1'
#
loop_
_entity.id
_entity.type
_entity.pdbx_description
1 polymer ?
#
loop_
_entity_poly.entity_id
_entity_poly.type
_entity_poly.pdbx_seq_one_letter_code
_entity_poly.pdbx_strand_id
1 'polypeptide(L)'
;MRRLLKFLHTMGAIGLMGAAACLLVLFVFVPPTADRAGYALMRGAMGAVATWIFLPSLALTLLSGLLALAQRAFHRAVWAWAKLATGVLMFEGGLVYVQGPMRQEAELSAEALAGRLDPGLLAQSLGPERNTLWLLLFVATANVVLGVWRPRLMRRVVTASRSAG
;
A
#
# COMPACT_ATOMS: atom_id res chain seq x y z
N MET A 1 20.42 -15.68 -1.41
CA MET A 1 19.13 -15.28 -0.80
C MET A 1 19.02 -13.81 -0.40
N ARG A 2 19.90 -13.24 0.44
CA ARG A 2 19.72 -11.86 0.94
C ARG A 2 19.61 -10.76 -0.13
N ARG A 3 20.35 -10.87 -1.25
CA ARG A 3 20.29 -9.89 -2.35
C ARG A 3 18.98 -9.97 -3.13
N LEU A 4 18.53 -11.18 -3.45
CA LEU A 4 17.25 -11.43 -4.13
C LEU A 4 16.06 -10.90 -3.31
N LEU A 5 16.00 -11.22 -2.01
CA LEU A 5 14.90 -10.73 -1.15
C LEU A 5 14.87 -9.21 -1.06
N LYS A 6 16.03 -8.55 -1.01
CA LYS A 6 16.10 -7.08 -1.07
C LYS A 6 15.60 -6.55 -2.40
N PHE A 7 16.03 -7.14 -3.51
CA PHE A 7 15.58 -6.74 -4.85
C PHE A 7 14.06 -6.87 -4.99
N LEU A 8 13.48 -8.03 -4.65
CA LEU A 8 12.04 -8.27 -4.72
C LEU A 8 11.27 -7.30 -3.82
N HIS A 9 11.75 -7.05 -2.61
CA HIS A 9 11.13 -6.11 -1.69
C HIS A 9 11.13 -4.68 -2.25
N THR A 10 12.24 -4.24 -2.85
CA THR A 10 12.33 -2.91 -3.47
C THR A 10 11.47 -2.80 -4.71
N MET A 11 11.45 -3.80 -5.59
CA MET A 11 10.58 -3.82 -6.77
C MET A 11 9.11 -3.78 -6.37
N GLY A 12 8.71 -4.60 -5.39
CA GLY A 12 7.35 -4.58 -4.84
C GLY A 12 7.01 -3.23 -4.22
N ALA A 13 7.91 -2.63 -3.44
CA ALA A 13 7.64 -1.34 -2.80
C ALA A 13 7.46 -0.21 -3.81
N ILE A 14 8.27 -0.19 -4.88
CA ILE A 14 8.14 0.79 -5.97
C ILE A 14 6.80 0.59 -6.69
N GLY A 15 6.45 -0.65 -7.04
CA GLY A 15 5.16 -0.96 -7.68
C GLY A 15 3.97 -0.58 -6.80
N LEU A 16 4.06 -0.83 -5.50
CA LEU A 16 3.02 -0.49 -4.51
C LEU A 16 2.82 1.03 -4.42
N MET A 17 3.91 1.78 -4.23
CA MET A 17 3.85 3.25 -4.13
C MET A 17 3.41 3.88 -5.45
N GLY A 18 3.88 3.36 -6.59
CA GLY A 18 3.48 3.82 -7.91
C GLY A 18 2.00 3.59 -8.20
N ALA A 19 1.47 2.40 -7.86
CA ALA A 19 0.05 2.10 -7.97
C ALA A 19 -0.80 2.99 -7.07
N ALA A 20 -0.39 3.19 -5.81
CA ALA A 20 -1.10 4.08 -4.89
C ALA A 20 -1.12 5.53 -5.38
N ALA A 21 0.00 6.04 -5.91
CA ALA A 21 0.05 7.37 -6.52
C ALA A 21 -0.84 7.48 -7.77
N CYS A 22 -0.84 6.46 -8.63
CA CYS A 22 -1.73 6.39 -9.78
C CYS A 22 -3.21 6.42 -9.35
N LEU A 23 -3.61 5.63 -8.36
CA LEU A 23 -4.97 5.63 -7.82
C LEU A 23 -5.36 7.00 -7.26
N LEU A 24 -4.46 7.68 -6.55
CA LEU A 24 -4.69 9.06 -6.06
C LEU A 24 -4.91 10.05 -7.21
N VAL A 25 -4.19 9.91 -8.32
CA VAL A 25 -4.40 10.73 -9.52
C VAL A 25 -5.77 10.41 -10.13
N LEU A 26 -6.12 9.14 -10.30
CA LEU A 26 -7.42 8.73 -10.86
C LEU A 26 -8.59 9.26 -10.01
N PHE A 27 -8.45 9.30 -8.68
CA PHE A 27 -9.43 9.90 -7.78
C PHE A 27 -9.78 11.35 -8.11
N VAL A 28 -8.83 12.14 -8.64
CA VAL A 28 -9.07 13.54 -9.03
C VAL A 28 -9.96 13.63 -10.27
N PHE A 29 -9.96 12.59 -11.11
CA PHE A 29 -10.68 12.54 -12.37
C PHE A 29 -11.97 11.72 -12.32
N VAL A 30 -12.39 11.26 -11.13
CA VAL A 30 -13.66 10.53 -10.97
C VAL A 30 -14.83 11.44 -11.36
N PRO A 31 -15.62 11.09 -12.40
CA PRO A 31 -16.78 11.88 -12.80
C PRO A 31 -17.87 11.88 -11.71
N PRO A 32 -18.84 12.81 -11.74
CA PRO A 32 -20.03 12.71 -10.90
C PRO A 32 -20.81 11.42 -11.19
N THR A 33 -21.48 10.84 -10.18
CA THR A 33 -22.28 9.61 -10.33
C THR A 33 -23.46 9.75 -11.31
N ALA A 34 -23.87 11.00 -11.61
CA ALA A 34 -24.84 11.30 -12.67
C ALA A 34 -24.34 10.88 -14.07
N ASP A 35 -23.03 10.96 -14.32
CA ASP A 35 -22.39 10.40 -15.50
C ASP A 35 -22.02 8.93 -15.24
N ARG A 36 -23.01 8.06 -15.40
CA ARG A 36 -22.88 6.62 -15.11
C ARG A 36 -21.79 5.93 -15.93
N ALA A 37 -21.65 6.29 -17.20
CA ALA A 37 -20.68 5.65 -18.08
C ALA A 37 -19.25 6.08 -17.71
N GLY A 38 -19.03 7.38 -17.51
CA GLY A 38 -17.74 7.91 -17.06
C GLY A 38 -17.34 7.39 -15.69
N TYR A 39 -18.29 7.37 -14.74
CA TYR A 39 -18.05 6.87 -13.37
C TYR A 39 -17.65 5.38 -13.39
N ALA A 40 -18.41 4.54 -14.09
CA ALA A 40 -18.11 3.11 -14.19
C ALA A 40 -16.77 2.82 -14.87
N LEU A 41 -16.42 3.57 -15.93
CA LEU A 41 -15.13 3.45 -16.59
C LEU A 41 -13.99 3.80 -15.64
N MET A 42 -14.09 4.92 -14.91
CA MET A 42 -13.05 5.35 -13.99
C MET A 42 -12.89 4.37 -12.82
N ARG A 43 -13.99 3.95 -12.18
CA ARG A 43 -13.94 2.96 -11.10
C ARG A 43 -13.41 1.61 -11.58
N GLY A 44 -13.78 1.18 -12.79
CA GLY A 44 -13.21 -0.01 -13.43
C GLY A 44 -11.70 0.08 -13.63
N ALA A 45 -11.19 1.22 -14.11
CA ALA A 45 -9.76 1.46 -14.26
C ALA A 45 -9.03 1.43 -12.90
N MET A 46 -9.60 2.06 -11.87
CA MET A 46 -9.06 2.03 -10.50
C MET A 46 -9.04 0.60 -9.94
N GLY A 47 -10.12 -0.16 -10.10
CA GLY A 47 -10.20 -1.57 -9.71
C GLY A 47 -9.18 -2.45 -10.42
N ALA A 48 -8.92 -2.18 -11.71
CA ALA A 48 -7.88 -2.87 -12.48
C ALA A 48 -6.47 -2.54 -11.97
N VAL A 49 -6.14 -1.28 -11.70
CA VAL A 49 -4.85 -0.88 -11.11
C VAL A 49 -4.66 -1.53 -9.74
N ALA A 50 -5.70 -1.54 -8.91
CA ALA A 50 -5.67 -2.17 -7.60
C ALA A 50 -5.38 -3.69 -7.72
N THR A 51 -6.11 -4.38 -8.59
CA THR A 51 -6.02 -5.83 -8.75
C THR A 51 -4.73 -6.29 -9.43
N TRP A 52 -4.27 -5.59 -10.45
CA TRP A 52 -3.18 -6.06 -11.31
C TRP A 52 -1.82 -5.45 -10.98
N ILE A 53 -1.77 -4.33 -10.27
CA ILE A 53 -0.51 -3.65 -9.94
C ILE A 53 -0.33 -3.58 -8.43
N PHE A 54 -1.31 -3.02 -7.72
CA PHE A 54 -1.20 -2.79 -6.28
C PHE A 54 -1.11 -4.12 -5.51
N LEU A 55 -2.04 -5.04 -5.74
CA LEU A 55 -2.13 -6.31 -5.02
C LEU A 55 -0.89 -7.21 -5.24
N PRO A 56 -0.40 -7.46 -6.48
CA PRO A 56 0.82 -8.23 -6.69
C PRO A 56 2.06 -7.56 -6.06
N SER A 57 2.13 -6.23 -6.13
CA SER A 57 3.23 -5.46 -5.52
C SER A 57 3.22 -5.55 -4.00
N LEU A 58 2.03 -5.49 -3.39
CA LEU A 58 1.83 -5.67 -1.95
C LEU A 58 2.29 -7.08 -1.54
N ALA A 59 1.82 -8.11 -2.23
CA ALA A 59 2.20 -9.50 -1.97
C ALA A 59 3.72 -9.68 -2.10
N LEU A 60 4.33 -9.18 -3.17
CA LEU A 60 5.78 -9.28 -3.39
C LEU A 60 6.58 -8.61 -2.27
N THR A 61 6.16 -7.42 -1.85
CA THR A 61 6.81 -6.65 -0.77
C THR A 61 6.72 -7.37 0.56
N LEU A 62 5.55 -7.88 0.92
CA LEU A 62 5.30 -8.54 2.21
C LEU A 62 6.00 -9.90 2.30
N LEU A 63 5.85 -10.74 1.27
CA LEU A 63 6.47 -12.07 1.25
C LEU A 63 7.99 -11.97 1.33
N SER A 64 8.60 -11.10 0.53
CA SER A 64 10.05 -10.88 0.58
C SER A 64 10.51 -10.29 1.92
N GLY A 65 9.70 -9.41 2.54
CA GLY A 65 9.96 -8.83 3.86
C GLY A 65 9.89 -9.85 5.00
N LEU A 66 8.87 -10.69 5.01
CA LEU A 66 8.69 -11.75 6.02
C LEU A 66 9.78 -12.83 5.91
N LEU A 67 10.11 -13.26 4.69
CA LEU A 67 11.22 -14.19 4.45
C LEU A 67 12.57 -13.61 4.87
N ALA A 68 12.76 -12.29 4.75
CA ALA A 68 13.97 -11.63 5.26
C ALA A 68 14.02 -11.62 6.79
N LEU A 69 12.88 -11.42 7.47
CA LEU A 69 12.76 -11.42 8.92
C LEU A 69 12.93 -12.81 9.54
N ALA A 70 12.46 -13.85 8.85
CA ALA A 70 12.61 -15.25 9.25
C ALA A 70 14.07 -15.69 9.37
N GLN A 71 15.02 -14.92 8.82
CA GLN A 71 16.45 -15.17 9.03
C GLN A 71 16.83 -14.87 10.49
N ARG A 72 17.35 -15.90 11.20
CA ARG A 72 17.75 -15.87 12.63
C ARG A 72 18.53 -14.63 13.08
N ALA A 73 19.26 -13.99 12.17
CA ALA A 73 20.01 -12.75 12.42
C ALA A 73 19.16 -11.54 12.88
N PHE A 74 17.83 -11.57 12.72
CA PHE A 74 16.97 -10.40 12.99
C PHE A 74 16.05 -10.53 14.20
N HIS A 75 15.96 -11.71 14.84
CA HIS A 75 14.96 -11.95 15.90
C HIS A 75 15.16 -11.11 17.17
N ARG A 76 16.39 -10.69 17.45
CA ARG A 76 16.74 -9.88 18.65
C ARG A 76 16.73 -8.37 18.41
N ALA A 77 16.41 -7.91 17.20
CA ALA A 77 16.46 -6.49 16.88
C ALA A 77 15.08 -5.85 16.99
N VAL A 78 14.91 -4.91 17.92
CA VAL A 78 13.66 -4.14 18.12
C VAL A 78 13.17 -3.47 16.83
N TRP A 79 14.09 -2.97 16.00
CA TRP A 79 13.75 -2.40 14.68
C TRP A 79 13.08 -3.41 13.74
N ALA A 80 13.40 -4.70 13.86
CA ALA A 80 12.83 -5.73 13.01
C ALA A 80 11.35 -5.99 13.36
N TRP A 81 11.00 -5.88 14.64
CA TRP A 81 9.62 -5.91 15.13
C TRP A 81 8.82 -4.68 14.73
N ALA A 82 9.40 -3.48 14.79
CA ALA A 82 8.77 -2.26 14.28
C ALA A 82 8.43 -2.39 12.79
N LYS A 83 9.35 -2.96 11.99
CA LYS A 83 9.09 -3.25 10.57
C LYS A 83 7.96 -4.25 10.35
N LEU A 84 7.92 -5.31 11.16
CA LEU A 84 6.83 -6.28 11.07
C LEU A 84 5.48 -5.62 11.35
N ALA A 85 5.38 -4.80 12.40
CA ALA A 85 4.16 -4.06 12.71
C ALA A 85 3.72 -3.15 11.55
N THR A 86 4.64 -2.38 10.96
CA THR A 86 4.31 -1.57 9.78
C THR A 86 3.94 -2.40 8.56
N GLY A 87 4.49 -3.61 8.41
CA GLY A 87 4.12 -4.55 7.35
C GLY A 87 2.70 -5.08 7.52
N VAL A 88 2.28 -5.40 8.75
CA VAL A 88 0.89 -5.77 9.07
C VAL A 88 -0.06 -4.63 8.76
N LEU A 89 0.28 -3.41 9.15
CA LEU A 89 -0.53 -2.22 8.81
C LEU A 89 -0.64 -2.04 7.30
N MET A 90 0.45 -2.26 6.55
CA MET A 90 0.43 -2.17 5.09
C MET A 90 -0.43 -3.26 4.44
N PHE A 91 -0.41 -4.47 5.01
CA PHE A 91 -1.24 -5.59 4.57
C PHE A 91 -2.72 -5.31 4.79
N GLU A 92 -3.11 -4.97 6.02
CA GLU A 92 -4.50 -4.69 6.38
C GLU A 92 -5.01 -3.47 5.61
N GLY A 93 -4.26 -2.37 5.66
CA GLY A 93 -4.53 -1.14 4.89
C GLY A 93 -4.72 -1.42 3.41
N GLY A 94 -3.82 -2.18 2.80
CA GLY A 94 -3.84 -2.47 1.38
C GLY A 94 -4.98 -3.40 0.96
N LEU A 95 -5.27 -4.46 1.73
CA LEU A 95 -6.31 -5.41 1.36
C LEU A 95 -7.71 -4.94 1.75
N VAL A 96 -7.87 -4.52 3.00
CA VAL A 96 -9.18 -4.22 3.59
C VAL A 96 -9.67 -2.85 3.16
N TYR A 97 -8.79 -1.85 3.14
CA TYR A 97 -9.20 -0.46 2.95
C TYR A 97 -8.88 0.12 1.56
N VAL A 98 -8.12 -0.59 0.73
CA VAL A 98 -7.88 -0.22 -0.68
C VAL A 98 -8.43 -1.26 -1.63
N GLN A 99 -7.91 -2.49 -1.62
CA GLN A 99 -8.26 -3.50 -2.61
C GLN A 99 -9.75 -3.87 -2.60
N GLY A 100 -10.31 -4.15 -1.42
CA GLY A 100 -11.73 -4.49 -1.25
C GLY A 100 -12.65 -3.39 -1.79
N PRO A 101 -12.58 -2.16 -1.25
CA PRO A 101 -13.43 -1.05 -1.68
C PRO A 101 -13.24 -0.66 -3.16
N MET A 102 -12.00 -0.66 -3.67
CA MET A 102 -11.72 -0.39 -5.09
C MET A 102 -12.43 -1.38 -6.01
N ARG A 103 -12.35 -2.67 -5.69
CA ARG A 103 -12.99 -3.72 -6.48
C ARG A 103 -14.50 -3.68 -6.35
N GLN A 104 -15.02 -3.54 -5.13
CA GLN A 104 -16.45 -3.52 -4.86
C GLN A 104 -17.13 -2.35 -5.58
N GLU A 105 -16.61 -1.14 -5.48
CA GLU A 105 -17.16 0.02 -6.20
C GLU A 105 -17.06 -0.16 -7.72
N ALA A 106 -16.02 -0.80 -8.25
CA ALA A 106 -15.93 -1.09 -9.69
C ALA A 106 -17.06 -2.04 -10.14
N GLU A 107 -17.35 -3.08 -9.36
CA GLU A 107 -18.45 -4.02 -9.61
C GLU A 107 -19.82 -3.32 -9.49
N LEU A 108 -20.05 -2.56 -8.41
CA LEU A 108 -21.30 -1.80 -8.20
C LEU A 108 -21.54 -0.76 -9.30
N SER A 109 -20.49 -0.07 -9.75
CA SER A 109 -20.62 0.93 -10.83
C SER A 109 -21.00 0.29 -12.16
N ALA A 110 -20.47 -0.91 -12.45
CA ALA A 110 -20.83 -1.66 -13.65
C ALA A 110 -22.29 -2.14 -13.60
N GLU A 111 -22.77 -2.53 -12.42
CA GLU A 111 -24.18 -2.91 -12.22
C GLU A 111 -25.14 -1.72 -12.31
N ALA A 112 -24.76 -0.55 -11.78
CA ALA A 112 -25.52 0.69 -11.91
C ALA A 112 -25.59 1.17 -13.37
N LEU A 113 -24.50 1.03 -14.13
CA LEU A 113 -24.49 1.29 -15.58
C LEU A 113 -25.43 0.36 -16.34
N ALA A 114 -25.49 -0.92 -15.94
CA ALA A 114 -26.41 -1.91 -16.49
C ALA A 114 -27.88 -1.70 -16.04
N GLY A 115 -28.17 -0.67 -15.24
CA GLY A 115 -29.52 -0.36 -14.74
C GLY A 115 -30.03 -1.33 -13.67
N ARG A 116 -29.13 -2.13 -13.07
CA ARG A 116 -29.47 -3.15 -12.06
C ARG A 116 -29.36 -2.66 -10.61
N LEU A 117 -28.77 -1.49 -10.41
CA LEU A 117 -28.51 -0.89 -9.11
C LEU A 117 -28.81 0.61 -9.11
N ASP A 118 -29.27 1.13 -7.98
CA ASP A 118 -29.51 2.56 -7.77
C ASP A 118 -28.16 3.31 -7.66
N PRO A 119 -27.90 4.33 -8.52
CA PRO A 119 -26.70 5.15 -8.44
C PRO A 119 -26.51 5.87 -7.10
N GLY A 120 -27.57 6.06 -6.30
CA GLY A 120 -27.48 6.65 -4.96
C GLY A 120 -26.67 5.82 -3.95
N LEU A 121 -26.38 4.55 -4.27
CA LEU A 121 -25.53 3.69 -3.45
C LEU A 121 -24.04 3.80 -3.76
N LEU A 122 -23.67 4.51 -4.83
CA LEU A 122 -22.27 4.71 -5.24
C LEU A 122 -21.60 5.82 -4.45
N ALA A 123 -20.27 5.87 -4.51
CA ALA A 123 -19.44 6.96 -4.01
C ALA A 123 -19.44 7.16 -2.48
N GLN A 124 -20.01 6.22 -1.70
CA GLN A 124 -20.06 6.31 -0.24
C GLN A 124 -18.66 6.24 0.40
N SER A 125 -17.70 5.60 -0.28
CA SER A 125 -16.36 5.31 0.23
C SER A 125 -15.23 6.19 -0.33
N LEU A 126 -15.50 7.14 -1.24
CA LEU A 126 -14.43 7.87 -1.95
C LEU A 126 -13.48 8.62 -1.01
N GLY A 127 -14.01 9.28 0.02
CA GLY A 127 -13.20 10.01 1.01
C GLY A 127 -12.29 9.09 1.83
N PRO A 128 -12.84 8.07 2.52
CA PRO A 128 -12.06 7.07 3.25
C PRO A 128 -11.00 6.35 2.41
N GLU A 129 -11.32 5.96 1.18
CA GLU A 129 -10.38 5.31 0.26
C GLU A 129 -9.17 6.21 -0.04
N ARG A 130 -9.42 7.49 -0.37
CA ARG A 130 -8.37 8.46 -0.67
C ARG A 130 -7.47 8.72 0.55
N ASN A 131 -8.07 8.86 1.73
CA ASN A 131 -7.32 9.07 2.97
C ASN A 131 -6.44 7.87 3.31
N THR A 132 -6.97 6.66 3.10
CA THR A 132 -6.21 5.42 3.27
C THR A 132 -5.02 5.38 2.32
N LEU A 133 -5.20 5.67 1.03
CA LEU A 133 -4.10 5.70 0.07
C LEU A 133 -2.98 6.66 0.49
N TRP A 134 -3.32 7.87 0.95
CA TRP A 134 -2.33 8.81 1.48
C TRP A 134 -1.60 8.27 2.71
N LEU A 135 -2.34 7.68 3.67
CA LEU A 135 -1.75 7.06 4.86
C LEU A 135 -0.77 5.94 4.48
N LEU A 136 -1.17 5.05 3.58
CA LEU A 136 -0.34 3.96 3.09
C LEU A 136 0.91 4.48 2.35
N LEU A 137 0.77 5.53 1.54
CA LEU A 137 1.90 6.16 0.86
C LEU A 137 2.90 6.76 1.85
N PHE A 138 2.40 7.41 2.91
CA PHE A 138 3.22 7.97 3.97
C PHE A 138 3.97 6.88 4.74
N VAL A 139 3.28 5.81 5.15
CA VAL A 139 3.89 4.67 5.85
C VAL A 139 4.92 3.97 4.96
N ALA A 140 4.62 3.76 3.67
CA ALA A 140 5.56 3.17 2.72
C ALA A 140 6.82 4.02 2.56
N THR A 141 6.67 5.34 2.44
CA THR A 141 7.79 6.29 2.39
C THR A 141 8.63 6.21 3.67
N ALA A 142 8.00 6.23 4.84
CA ALA A 142 8.68 6.09 6.13
C ALA A 142 9.47 4.77 6.20
N ASN A 143 8.89 3.66 5.72
CA ASN A 143 9.55 2.36 5.66
C ASN A 143 10.79 2.36 4.76
N VAL A 144 10.75 3.08 3.63
CA VAL A 144 11.90 3.26 2.75
C VAL A 144 12.98 4.09 3.43
N VAL A 145 12.64 5.24 4.02
CA VAL A 145 13.60 6.11 4.76
C VAL A 145 14.28 5.34 5.88
N LEU A 146 13.51 4.62 6.70
CA LEU A 146 14.03 3.76 7.75
C LEU A 146 14.90 2.62 7.19
N GLY A 147 14.62 2.13 5.99
CA GLY A 147 15.43 1.14 5.28
C GLY A 147 16.80 1.68 4.87
N VAL A 148 16.87 2.90 4.34
CA VAL A 148 18.11 3.52 3.88
C VAL A 148 18.98 3.99 5.06
N TRP A 149 18.38 4.60 6.07
CA TRP A 149 19.12 5.30 7.14
C TRP A 149 19.48 4.44 8.36
N ARG A 150 18.91 3.23 8.46
CA ARG A 150 19.17 2.27 9.55
C ARG A 150 20.65 2.09 9.96
N PRO A 151 21.65 2.03 9.05
CA PRO A 151 23.02 1.71 9.45
C PRO A 151 23.76 2.81 10.21
N ARG A 152 23.26 4.06 10.20
CA ARG A 152 23.98 5.23 10.74
C ARG A 152 23.44 5.70 12.09
N LEU A 153 22.13 5.67 12.29
CA LEU A 153 21.50 6.16 13.53
C LEU A 153 21.76 5.25 14.73
N MET A 154 21.65 3.93 14.55
CA MET A 154 21.94 2.98 15.64
C MET A 154 23.43 2.88 15.99
N ARG A 155 24.33 3.16 15.04
CA ARG A 155 25.78 3.23 15.33
C ARG A 155 26.13 4.44 16.18
N ARG A 156 25.50 5.60 15.94
CA ARG A 156 25.74 6.83 16.71
C ARG A 156 25.30 6.69 18.17
N VAL A 157 24.16 6.06 18.43
CA VAL A 157 23.69 5.80 19.80
C VAL A 157 24.65 4.89 20.57
N VAL A 158 25.17 3.84 19.92
CA VAL A 158 26.14 2.92 20.55
C VAL A 158 27.49 3.59 20.81
N THR A 159 27.98 4.47 19.94
CA THR A 159 29.21 5.22 20.23
C THR A 159 29.02 6.29 21.31
N ALA A 160 27.87 6.98 21.34
CA ALA A 160 27.58 8.00 22.35
C ALA A 160 27.44 7.40 23.76
N SER A 161 26.90 6.17 23.89
CA SER A 161 26.84 5.47 25.18
C SER A 161 28.18 4.92 25.64
N ARG A 162 29.19 4.83 24.75
CA ARG A 162 30.50 4.24 25.03
C ARG A 162 31.58 5.28 25.32
N SER A 163 31.31 6.55 25.05
CA SER A 163 32.16 7.70 25.40
C SER A 163 31.70 8.40 26.69
N ALA A 164 30.62 7.93 27.32
CA ALA A 164 30.03 8.50 28.52
C ALA A 164 30.17 7.59 29.76
N GLY A 165 30.99 6.54 29.67
CA GLY A 165 31.40 5.67 30.77
C GLY A 165 32.89 5.38 30.64
#